data_AF-A0A1S6HXS4-F1
#
_entry.id   AF-A0A1S6HXS4-F1
#
_cell.length_a   1.000
_cell.length_b   1.000
_cell.length_c   1.000
_cell.angle_alpha   90.00
_cell.angle_beta   90.00
_cell.angle_gamma   90.00
#
_symmetry.space_group_name_H-M   'P 1'
#
loop_
_entity.id
_entity.type
_entity.pdbx_description
1 polymer ?
#
loop_
_entity_poly.entity_id
_entity_poly.type
_entity_poly.pdbx_seq_one_letter_code
_entity_poly.pdbx_strand_id
1 'polypeptide(L)'
;MQLTHRFLCDIAVKWLKRSNSNGGHGCHVAVSEVQSGWQGEIPDAIGFRNANGYVGSVMVEVKVSRGDFLADKKKAHRNGQTVGLGNWRYYMCPADLIQPSELPPKFGLLYVNNRGHVKPVVSPFLTTNFNDQRDVLETMKFSSNVNREQFLLVRLLSRVGDAEKLNNSLKEARNTGVYFERKYRDISRDHDKSRQEFLSLNREFKLLKGSDNG
;
A
#
# COMPACT_ATOMS: atom_id res chain seq x y z
N MET A 1 16.14 0.83 -18.55
CA MET A 1 15.87 -0.57 -18.13
C MET A 1 14.90 -1.19 -19.12
N GLN A 2 15.07 -2.47 -19.41
CA GLN A 2 14.09 -3.23 -20.18
C GLN A 2 12.87 -3.51 -19.28
N LEU A 3 11.66 -3.23 -19.78
CA LEU A 3 10.41 -3.47 -19.04
C LEU A 3 10.01 -4.95 -19.18
N THR A 4 10.70 -5.82 -18.45
CA THR A 4 10.38 -7.25 -18.40
C THR A 4 9.11 -7.49 -17.58
N HIS A 5 8.45 -8.63 -17.81
CA HIS A 5 7.24 -9.00 -17.06
C HIS A 5 7.51 -9.04 -15.54
N ARG A 6 8.62 -9.67 -15.13
CA ARG A 6 9.03 -9.73 -13.73
C ARG A 6 9.23 -8.34 -13.11
N PHE A 7 9.90 -7.44 -13.83
CA PHE A 7 10.13 -6.07 -13.35
C PHE A 7 8.81 -5.31 -13.16
N LEU A 8 7.87 -5.47 -14.09
CA LEU A 8 6.54 -4.87 -13.98
C LEU A 8 5.71 -5.50 -12.85
N CYS A 9 5.85 -6.79 -12.57
CA CYS A 9 5.22 -7.43 -11.41
C CYS A 9 5.71 -6.81 -10.09
N ASP A 10 7.03 -6.58 -9.97
CA ASP A 10 7.61 -5.93 -8.79
C ASP A 10 7.11 -4.48 -8.63
N ILE A 11 6.93 -3.76 -9.75
CA ILE A 11 6.31 -2.43 -9.76
C ILE A 11 4.83 -2.49 -9.36
N ALA A 12 4.08 -3.46 -9.86
CA ALA A 12 2.67 -3.65 -9.53
C ALA A 12 2.46 -3.86 -8.03
N VAL A 13 3.27 -4.71 -7.39
CA VAL A 13 3.23 -4.92 -5.93
C VAL A 13 3.49 -3.63 -5.16
N LYS A 14 4.46 -2.82 -5.59
CA LYS A 14 4.74 -1.50 -4.98
C LYS A 14 3.59 -0.52 -5.18
N TRP A 15 3.01 -0.46 -6.37
CA TRP A 15 1.89 0.43 -6.68
C TRP A 15 0.63 0.04 -5.89
N LEU A 16 0.35 -1.25 -5.73
CA LEU A 16 -0.79 -1.74 -4.92
C LEU A 16 -0.76 -1.20 -3.49
N LYS A 17 0.41 -1.08 -2.88
CA LYS A 17 0.62 -0.53 -1.52
C LYS A 17 0.63 1.00 -1.46
N ARG A 18 0.74 1.68 -2.59
CA ARG A 18 0.79 3.15 -2.65
C ARG A 18 -0.53 3.74 -2.15
N SER A 19 -0.49 4.80 -1.34
CA SER A 19 -1.68 5.46 -0.79
C SER A 19 -2.59 6.06 -1.87
N ASN A 20 -3.86 6.27 -1.53
CA ASN A 20 -4.84 6.97 -2.40
C ASN A 20 -4.34 8.35 -2.84
N SER A 21 -3.75 9.11 -1.91
CA SER A 21 -3.18 10.44 -2.20
C SER A 21 -2.02 10.43 -3.21
N ASN A 22 -1.38 9.27 -3.40
CA ASN A 22 -0.31 9.07 -4.37
C ASN A 22 -0.79 8.27 -5.60
N GLY A 23 -2.11 8.12 -5.78
CA GLY A 23 -2.70 7.47 -6.95
C GLY A 23 -2.66 5.93 -6.93
N GLY A 24 -2.64 5.31 -5.75
CA GLY A 24 -2.75 3.86 -5.57
C GLY A 24 -3.89 3.46 -4.64
N HIS A 25 -4.09 2.16 -4.42
CA HIS A 25 -5.22 1.65 -3.63
C HIS A 25 -4.97 1.53 -2.13
N GLY A 26 -3.75 1.74 -1.65
CA GLY A 26 -3.40 1.62 -0.23
C GLY A 26 -3.58 0.20 0.31
N CYS A 27 -3.22 -0.83 -0.46
CA CYS A 27 -3.33 -2.21 -0.01
C CYS A 27 -2.37 -2.47 1.16
N HIS A 28 -2.86 -3.15 2.19
CA HIS A 28 -2.07 -3.52 3.37
C HIS A 28 -1.16 -4.71 3.07
N VAL A 29 -1.70 -5.64 2.28
CA VAL A 29 -1.00 -6.82 1.77
C VAL A 29 -0.97 -6.71 0.25
N ALA A 30 0.18 -6.97 -0.36
CA ALA A 30 0.30 -7.10 -1.82
C ALA A 30 1.41 -8.09 -2.15
N VAL A 31 1.16 -8.94 -3.15
CA VAL A 31 2.03 -10.03 -3.58
C VAL A 31 1.92 -10.22 -5.09
N SER A 32 2.94 -10.84 -5.70
CA SER A 32 2.95 -11.22 -7.11
C SER A 32 2.94 -12.74 -7.30
N GLU A 33 2.37 -13.18 -8.43
CA GLU A 33 2.48 -14.55 -8.93
C GLU A 33 2.07 -15.65 -7.93
N VAL A 34 1.00 -15.41 -7.16
CA VAL A 34 0.50 -16.38 -6.15
C VAL A 34 -0.75 -17.09 -6.64
N GLN A 35 -0.69 -18.42 -6.64
CA GLN A 35 -1.79 -19.27 -7.08
C GLN A 35 -2.98 -19.26 -6.10
N SER A 36 -4.17 -18.96 -6.62
CA SER A 36 -5.43 -18.90 -5.87
C SER A 36 -6.11 -20.27 -5.69
N GLY A 37 -5.39 -21.21 -5.08
CA GLY A 37 -5.85 -22.59 -4.89
C GLY A 37 -5.42 -23.52 -6.03
N TRP A 38 -5.67 -24.82 -5.89
CA TRP A 38 -5.02 -25.85 -6.71
C TRP A 38 -5.24 -25.73 -8.23
N GLN A 39 -6.37 -25.18 -8.66
CA GLN A 39 -6.71 -24.89 -10.06
C GLN A 39 -7.15 -23.42 -10.25
N GLY A 40 -6.73 -22.54 -9.33
CA GLY A 40 -7.10 -21.13 -9.40
C GLY A 40 -6.29 -20.35 -10.42
N GLU A 41 -6.78 -19.17 -10.80
CA GLU A 41 -5.97 -18.23 -11.57
C GLU A 41 -4.75 -17.76 -10.76
N ILE A 42 -3.69 -17.39 -11.48
CA ILE A 42 -2.49 -16.79 -10.91
C ILE A 42 -2.44 -15.35 -11.43
N PRO A 43 -2.79 -14.35 -10.61
CA PRO A 43 -2.65 -12.95 -11.00
C PRO A 43 -1.16 -12.57 -11.01
N ASP A 44 -0.77 -11.69 -11.93
CA ASP A 44 0.59 -11.14 -11.96
C ASP A 44 0.89 -10.38 -10.66
N ALA A 45 -0.06 -9.59 -10.17
CA ALA A 45 -0.06 -9.09 -8.79
C ALA A 45 -1.47 -8.93 -8.21
N ILE A 46 -1.59 -9.08 -6.90
CA ILE A 46 -2.82 -8.85 -6.16
C ILE A 46 -2.54 -8.18 -4.81
N GLY A 47 -3.41 -7.25 -4.44
CA GLY A 47 -3.39 -6.56 -3.16
C GLY A 47 -4.72 -6.62 -2.45
N PHE A 48 -4.68 -6.54 -1.13
CA PHE A 48 -5.85 -6.56 -0.25
C PHE A 48 -5.87 -5.32 0.62
N ARG A 49 -7.03 -4.66 0.70
CA ARG A 49 -7.24 -3.44 1.46
C ARG A 49 -8.45 -3.54 2.38
N ASN A 50 -8.30 -2.97 3.55
CA ASN A 50 -9.38 -2.62 4.46
C ASN A 50 -9.05 -1.25 5.06
N ALA A 51 -9.29 -0.18 4.29
CA ALA A 51 -9.04 1.19 4.71
C ALA A 51 -9.91 2.20 3.97
N ASN A 52 -10.13 3.34 4.63
CA ASN A 52 -10.81 4.52 4.09
C ASN A 52 -12.21 4.22 3.55
N GLY A 53 -12.95 3.33 4.22
CA GLY A 53 -14.33 2.98 3.85
C GLY A 53 -14.47 2.01 2.67
N TYR A 54 -13.36 1.51 2.09
CA TYR A 54 -13.42 0.47 1.06
C TYR A 54 -12.62 -0.75 1.44
N VAL A 55 -13.32 -1.87 1.41
CA VAL A 55 -12.78 -3.21 1.66
C VAL A 55 -12.81 -3.97 0.35
N GLY A 56 -11.72 -4.66 0.05
CA GLY A 56 -11.66 -5.51 -1.12
C GLY A 56 -10.24 -5.79 -1.59
N SER A 57 -10.17 -6.36 -2.77
CA SER A 57 -8.94 -6.77 -3.44
C SER A 57 -8.74 -5.99 -4.73
N VAL A 58 -7.47 -5.84 -5.12
CA VAL A 58 -7.07 -5.16 -6.35
C VAL A 58 -6.11 -6.07 -7.08
N MET A 59 -6.44 -6.42 -8.32
CA MET A 59 -5.63 -7.26 -9.18
C MET A 59 -4.97 -6.41 -10.26
N VAL A 60 -3.70 -6.71 -10.55
CA VAL A 60 -2.94 -6.11 -11.65
C VAL A 60 -2.46 -7.22 -12.56
N GLU A 61 -2.70 -7.07 -13.85
CA GLU A 61 -2.16 -7.89 -14.93
C GLU A 61 -1.14 -7.09 -15.72
N VAL A 62 0.07 -7.63 -15.79
CA VAL A 62 1.17 -7.07 -16.52
C VAL A 62 1.12 -7.53 -17.97
N LYS A 63 1.34 -6.62 -18.93
CA LYS A 63 1.48 -6.94 -20.35
C LYS A 63 2.72 -6.26 -20.92
N VAL A 64 3.60 -7.05 -21.55
CA VAL A 64 4.84 -6.58 -22.18
C VAL A 64 4.74 -6.54 -23.70
N SER A 65 3.75 -7.20 -24.28
CA SER A 65 3.46 -7.18 -25.71
C SER A 65 1.96 -7.03 -26.00
N ARG A 66 1.63 -6.59 -27.22
CA ARG A 66 0.24 -6.56 -27.73
C ARG A 66 -0.40 -7.95 -27.75
N GLY A 67 0.37 -8.98 -28.11
CA GLY A 67 -0.09 -10.37 -28.15
C GLY A 67 -0.55 -10.84 -26.77
N ASP A 68 0.21 -10.53 -25.72
CA ASP A 68 -0.15 -10.88 -24.35
C ASP A 68 -1.50 -10.27 -23.94
N PHE A 69 -1.70 -8.99 -24.27
CA PHE A 69 -2.96 -8.30 -23.97
C PHE A 69 -4.15 -8.93 -24.67
N LEU A 70 -4.04 -9.20 -25.98
CA LEU A 70 -5.13 -9.76 -26.77
C LEU A 70 -5.49 -11.19 -26.36
N ALA A 71 -4.50 -11.99 -25.95
CA ALA A 71 -4.73 -13.33 -25.41
C ALA A 71 -5.40 -13.28 -24.03
N ASP A 72 -4.92 -12.39 -23.14
CA ASP A 72 -5.45 -12.26 -21.79
C ASP A 72 -6.91 -11.78 -21.77
N LYS A 73 -7.23 -10.79 -22.61
CA LYS A 73 -8.58 -10.23 -22.76
C LYS A 73 -9.64 -11.30 -23.10
N LYS A 74 -9.26 -12.42 -23.72
CA LYS A 74 -10.16 -13.52 -24.08
C LYS A 74 -10.45 -14.50 -22.94
N LYS A 75 -9.70 -14.46 -21.84
CA LYS A 75 -9.88 -15.40 -20.72
C LYS A 75 -11.26 -15.21 -20.05
N ALA A 76 -11.86 -16.31 -19.61
CA ALA A 76 -13.23 -16.34 -19.07
C ALA A 76 -13.43 -15.43 -17.83
N HIS A 77 -12.41 -15.27 -17.00
CA HIS A 77 -12.46 -14.42 -15.81
C HIS A 77 -12.21 -12.92 -16.13
N ARG A 78 -11.82 -12.60 -17.37
CA ARG A 78 -11.58 -11.24 -17.89
C ARG A 78 -12.75 -10.70 -18.71
N ASN A 79 -13.40 -11.58 -19.48
CA ASN A 79 -14.56 -11.22 -20.31
C ASN A 79 -15.91 -11.35 -19.57
N GLY A 80 -15.91 -11.78 -18.31
CA GLY A 80 -17.11 -11.88 -17.48
C GLY A 80 -17.86 -13.21 -17.54
N GLN A 81 -17.35 -14.21 -18.27
CA GLN A 81 -17.93 -15.56 -18.29
C GLN A 81 -17.83 -16.27 -16.93
N THR A 82 -16.81 -15.94 -16.13
CA THR A 82 -16.60 -16.50 -14.78
C THR A 82 -16.16 -15.42 -13.80
N VAL A 83 -16.40 -15.65 -12.51
CA VAL A 83 -15.96 -14.75 -11.44
C VAL A 83 -14.47 -14.94 -11.17
N GLY A 84 -13.68 -13.90 -11.51
CA GLY A 84 -12.25 -13.81 -11.18
C GLY A 84 -11.96 -13.17 -9.82
N LEU A 85 -10.67 -13.04 -9.51
CA LEU A 85 -10.11 -12.30 -8.39
C LEU A 85 -10.22 -10.78 -8.63
N GLY A 86 -10.02 -10.00 -7.57
CA GLY A 86 -9.95 -8.54 -7.65
C GLY A 86 -11.33 -7.90 -7.76
N ASN A 87 -11.71 -7.09 -6.77
CA ASN A 87 -12.83 -6.16 -6.90
C ASN A 87 -12.50 -5.05 -7.89
N TRP A 88 -11.25 -4.61 -7.94
CA TRP A 88 -10.73 -3.70 -8.96
C TRP A 88 -9.62 -4.37 -9.74
N ARG A 89 -9.57 -4.12 -11.05
CA ARG A 89 -8.69 -4.84 -11.96
C ARG A 89 -7.99 -3.86 -12.88
N TYR A 90 -6.68 -4.00 -13.01
CA TYR A 90 -5.86 -3.11 -13.82
C TYR A 90 -5.01 -3.89 -14.81
N TYR A 91 -4.84 -3.33 -15.99
CA TYR A 91 -3.68 -3.65 -16.81
C TYR A 91 -2.52 -2.70 -16.46
N MET A 92 -1.31 -3.25 -16.40
CA MET A 92 -0.07 -2.50 -16.28
C MET A 92 0.85 -2.84 -17.45
N CYS A 93 1.28 -1.84 -18.20
CA CYS A 93 2.11 -2.05 -19.39
C CYS A 93 3.06 -0.87 -19.63
N PRO A 94 4.06 -1.02 -20.52
CA PRO A 94 4.73 0.11 -21.13
C PRO A 94 3.74 1.13 -21.70
N ALA A 95 4.14 2.40 -21.73
CA ALA A 95 3.32 3.46 -22.30
C ALA A 95 2.85 3.12 -23.73
N ASP A 96 1.60 3.45 -24.02
CA ASP A 96 0.94 3.35 -25.33
C ASP A 96 0.75 1.93 -25.90
N LEU A 97 1.11 0.88 -25.14
CA LEU A 97 0.91 -0.51 -25.54
C LEU A 97 -0.58 -0.90 -25.58
N ILE A 98 -1.38 -0.40 -24.64
CA ILE A 98 -2.83 -0.63 -24.56
C ILE A 98 -3.49 0.73 -24.57
N GLN A 99 -4.35 1.02 -25.54
CA GLN A 99 -5.09 2.27 -25.54
C GLN A 99 -6.31 2.20 -24.59
N PRO A 100 -6.69 3.30 -23.92
CA PRO A 100 -7.84 3.32 -23.01
C PRO A 100 -9.15 2.81 -23.65
N SER A 101 -9.36 3.10 -24.94
CA SER A 101 -10.52 2.65 -25.71
C SER A 101 -10.57 1.14 -25.94
N GLU A 102 -9.47 0.43 -25.73
CA GLU A 102 -9.39 -1.02 -25.90
C GLU A 102 -9.69 -1.81 -24.62
N LEU A 103 -9.80 -1.11 -23.48
CA LEU A 103 -9.99 -1.74 -22.18
C LEU A 103 -11.33 -2.46 -22.10
N PRO A 104 -11.37 -3.66 -21.51
CA PRO A 104 -12.64 -4.25 -21.08
C PRO A 104 -13.36 -3.30 -20.11
N PRO A 105 -14.71 -3.32 -20.08
CA PRO A 105 -15.48 -2.52 -19.13
C PRO A 105 -14.96 -2.69 -17.70
N LYS A 106 -14.96 -1.60 -16.94
CA LYS A 106 -14.53 -1.51 -15.53
C LYS A 106 -13.04 -1.71 -15.24
N PHE A 107 -12.23 -2.11 -16.21
CA PHE A 107 -10.77 -2.21 -16.00
C PHE A 107 -10.12 -0.83 -15.94
N GLY A 108 -9.12 -0.71 -15.07
CA GLY A 108 -8.20 0.41 -15.07
C GLY A 108 -6.95 0.13 -15.90
N LEU A 109 -6.15 1.18 -16.11
CA LEU A 109 -4.93 1.11 -16.91
C LEU A 109 -3.82 1.96 -16.29
N LEU A 110 -2.65 1.35 -16.20
CA LEU A 110 -1.44 1.93 -15.64
C LEU A 110 -0.32 1.84 -16.67
N TYR A 111 0.28 2.97 -17.00
CA TYR A 111 1.50 3.00 -17.81
C TYR A 111 2.73 3.04 -16.94
N VAL A 112 3.78 2.33 -17.39
CA VAL A 112 5.09 2.34 -16.76
C VAL A 112 6.11 2.85 -17.77
N ASN A 113 6.88 3.86 -17.38
CA ASN A 113 7.97 4.37 -18.21
C ASN A 113 9.27 3.57 -18.00
N ASN A 114 10.30 3.84 -18.81
CA ASN A 114 11.59 3.16 -18.74
C ASN A 114 12.38 3.35 -17.42
N ARG A 115 11.92 4.25 -16.54
CA ARG A 115 12.45 4.49 -15.19
C ARG A 115 11.64 3.79 -14.09
N GLY A 116 10.59 3.04 -14.45
CA GLY A 116 9.71 2.35 -13.52
C GLY A 116 8.67 3.24 -12.84
N HIS A 117 8.46 4.47 -13.33
CA HIS A 117 7.41 5.34 -12.80
C HIS A 117 6.06 4.93 -13.36
N VAL A 118 5.09 4.76 -12.46
CA VAL A 118 3.70 4.42 -12.78
C VAL A 118 2.89 5.68 -12.96
N LYS A 119 2.25 5.82 -14.13
CA LYS A 119 1.25 6.84 -14.45
C LYS A 119 -0.13 6.17 -14.60
N PRO A 120 -1.10 6.47 -13.73
CA PRO A 120 -2.48 6.04 -13.93
C PRO A 120 -3.06 6.72 -15.18
N VAL A 121 -3.73 5.94 -16.04
CA VAL A 121 -4.39 6.42 -17.26
C VAL A 121 -5.90 6.30 -17.14
N VAL A 122 -6.37 5.17 -16.61
CA VAL A 122 -7.77 4.96 -16.22
C VAL A 122 -7.76 4.49 -14.77
N SER A 123 -8.22 5.34 -13.87
CA SER A 123 -8.13 5.14 -12.42
C SER A 123 -9.11 6.06 -11.69
N PRO A 124 -9.68 5.64 -10.54
CA PRO A 124 -10.47 6.52 -9.70
C PRO A 124 -9.65 7.68 -9.12
N PHE A 125 -8.33 7.52 -9.00
CA PHE A 125 -7.45 8.49 -8.34
C PHE A 125 -6.89 9.57 -9.28
N LEU A 126 -7.55 9.83 -10.41
CA LEU A 126 -7.21 10.95 -11.30
C LEU A 126 -7.76 12.29 -10.81
N THR A 127 -8.80 12.24 -9.98
CA THR A 127 -9.38 13.40 -9.29
C THR A 127 -8.91 13.43 -7.83
N THR A 128 -8.79 14.62 -7.26
CA THR A 128 -8.49 14.81 -5.84
C THR A 128 -9.75 14.78 -4.96
N ASN A 129 -10.94 14.86 -5.56
CA ASN A 129 -12.21 14.84 -4.85
C ASN A 129 -12.56 13.41 -4.40
N PHE A 130 -12.77 13.24 -3.10
CA PHE A 130 -13.05 11.94 -2.50
C PHE A 130 -14.40 11.34 -2.94
N ASN A 131 -15.43 12.16 -3.18
CA ASN A 131 -16.74 11.66 -3.61
C ASN A 131 -16.68 11.16 -5.06
N ASP A 132 -16.02 11.90 -5.94
CA ASP A 132 -15.81 11.46 -7.32
C ASP A 132 -14.98 10.16 -7.38
N GLN A 133 -13.94 10.05 -6.54
CA GLN A 133 -13.17 8.81 -6.40
C GLN A 133 -14.06 7.63 -5.99
N ARG A 134 -15.03 7.86 -5.10
CA ARG A 134 -15.97 6.85 -4.63
C ARG A 134 -16.85 6.32 -5.76
N ASP A 135 -17.43 7.22 -6.53
CA ASP A 135 -18.34 6.87 -7.61
C ASP A 135 -17.59 6.12 -8.71
N VAL A 136 -16.38 6.57 -9.05
CA VAL A 136 -15.53 5.86 -10.01
C VAL A 136 -15.12 4.48 -9.47
N LEU A 137 -14.77 4.35 -8.19
CA LEU A 137 -14.47 3.05 -7.57
C LEU A 137 -15.66 2.10 -7.68
N GLU A 138 -16.88 2.57 -7.42
CA GLU A 138 -18.07 1.71 -7.48
C GLU A 138 -18.40 1.30 -8.93
N THR A 139 -18.30 2.21 -9.89
CA THR A 139 -18.51 1.88 -11.32
C THR A 139 -17.49 0.86 -11.84
N MET A 140 -16.25 0.92 -11.38
CA MET A 140 -15.17 0.00 -11.75
C MET A 140 -15.20 -1.34 -10.98
N LYS A 141 -16.15 -1.53 -10.07
CA LYS A 141 -16.15 -2.67 -9.15
C LYS A 141 -16.69 -3.95 -9.80
N PHE A 142 -15.98 -5.05 -9.55
CA PHE A 142 -16.38 -6.41 -9.84
C PHE A 142 -16.80 -7.14 -8.56
N SER A 143 -17.69 -8.13 -8.74
CA SER A 143 -17.80 -9.22 -7.77
C SER A 143 -16.54 -10.07 -7.86
N SER A 144 -15.86 -10.28 -6.73
CA SER A 144 -14.64 -11.08 -6.66
C SER A 144 -14.91 -12.47 -6.10
N ASN A 145 -14.04 -13.43 -6.42
CA ASN A 145 -14.11 -14.76 -5.86
C ASN A 145 -13.53 -14.79 -4.43
N VAL A 146 -14.37 -14.47 -3.45
CA VAL A 146 -13.96 -14.32 -2.04
C VAL A 146 -13.31 -15.58 -1.47
N ASN A 147 -13.79 -16.78 -1.83
CA ASN A 147 -13.21 -18.04 -1.35
C ASN A 147 -11.75 -18.21 -1.82
N ARG A 148 -11.48 -17.86 -3.09
CA ARG A 148 -10.14 -17.95 -3.69
C ARG A 148 -9.20 -16.88 -3.12
N GLU A 149 -9.74 -15.71 -2.81
CA GLU A 149 -9.02 -14.62 -2.14
C GLU A 149 -8.69 -14.93 -0.68
N GLN A 150 -9.62 -15.52 0.06
CA GLN A 150 -9.40 -16.00 1.42
C GLN A 150 -8.34 -17.10 1.45
N PHE A 151 -8.38 -18.03 0.49
CA PHE A 151 -7.34 -19.05 0.33
C PHE A 151 -5.95 -18.40 0.16
N LEU A 152 -5.83 -17.36 -0.67
CA LEU A 152 -4.58 -16.62 -0.83
C LEU A 152 -4.11 -16.03 0.49
N LEU A 153 -4.97 -15.31 1.21
CA LEU A 153 -4.61 -14.69 2.49
C LEU A 153 -4.14 -15.72 3.53
N VAL A 154 -4.85 -16.83 3.68
CA VAL A 154 -4.46 -17.92 4.60
C VAL A 154 -3.11 -18.51 4.19
N ARG A 155 -2.91 -18.79 2.90
CA ARG A 155 -1.65 -19.34 2.38
C ARG A 155 -0.48 -18.36 2.53
N LEU A 156 -0.73 -17.06 2.42
CA LEU A 156 0.28 -16.04 2.66
C LEU A 156 0.64 -15.98 4.14
N LEU A 157 -0.35 -15.96 5.02
CA LEU A 157 -0.13 -15.91 6.47
C LEU A 157 0.63 -17.15 6.95
N SER A 158 0.31 -18.33 6.43
CA SER A 158 1.01 -19.58 6.79
C SER A 158 2.50 -19.58 6.45
N ARG A 159 2.96 -18.70 5.54
CA ARG A 159 4.39 -18.54 5.20
C ARG A 159 5.14 -17.65 6.19
N VAL A 160 4.43 -16.80 6.93
CA VAL A 160 5.03 -15.85 7.88
C VAL A 160 5.40 -16.54 9.21
N GLY A 161 4.86 -17.73 9.46
CA GLY A 161 5.13 -18.54 10.65
C GLY A 161 4.01 -18.43 11.68
N ASP A 162 4.34 -18.54 12.97
CA ASP A 162 3.37 -18.43 14.06
C ASP A 162 2.90 -16.98 14.21
N ALA A 163 1.71 -16.70 13.67
CA ALA A 163 1.10 -15.38 13.70
C ALA A 163 0.77 -14.91 15.12
N GLU A 164 0.44 -15.82 16.04
CA GLU A 164 0.09 -15.47 17.41
C GLU A 164 1.33 -15.11 18.22
N LYS A 165 2.43 -15.84 18.02
CA LYS A 165 3.73 -15.48 18.60
C LYS A 165 4.16 -14.08 18.14
N LEU A 166 4.09 -13.79 16.84
CA LEU A 166 4.42 -12.47 16.31
C LEU A 166 3.50 -11.37 16.87
N ASN A 167 2.20 -11.64 16.97
CA ASN A 167 1.21 -10.74 17.55
C ASN A 167 1.54 -10.39 19.00
N ASN A 168 1.90 -11.39 19.81
CA ASN A 168 2.25 -11.20 21.22
C ASN A 168 3.56 -10.41 21.37
N SER A 169 4.59 -10.73 20.58
CA SER A 169 5.83 -9.94 20.57
C SER A 169 5.59 -8.47 20.17
N LEU A 170 4.70 -8.21 19.21
CA LEU A 170 4.34 -6.83 18.82
C LEU A 170 3.58 -6.09 19.93
N LYS A 171 2.66 -6.75 20.63
CA LYS A 171 1.95 -6.18 21.79
C LYS A 171 2.92 -5.83 22.91
N GLU A 172 3.83 -6.73 23.26
CA GLU A 172 4.86 -6.51 24.28
C GLU A 172 5.77 -5.33 23.91
N ALA A 173 6.26 -5.29 22.67
CA ALA A 173 7.09 -4.19 22.18
C ALA A 173 6.35 -2.84 22.25
N ARG A 174 5.06 -2.80 21.89
CA ARG A 174 4.23 -1.58 21.98
C ARG A 174 4.05 -1.13 23.42
N ASN A 175 3.74 -2.04 24.34
CA ASN A 175 3.54 -1.72 25.75
C ASN A 175 4.84 -1.17 26.38
N THR A 176 5.96 -1.81 26.05
CA THR A 176 7.30 -1.39 26.48
C THR A 176 7.64 -0.01 25.92
N GLY A 177 7.34 0.24 24.64
CA GLY A 177 7.53 1.54 24.00
C GLY A 177 6.74 2.67 24.68
N VAL A 178 5.45 2.44 24.98
CA VAL A 178 4.61 3.41 25.70
C VAL A 178 5.15 3.70 27.09
N TYR A 179 5.64 2.67 27.80
CA TYR A 179 6.28 2.83 29.10
C TYR A 179 7.53 3.72 29.01
N PHE A 180 8.43 3.44 28.07
CA PHE A 180 9.65 4.24 27.89
C PHE A 180 9.36 5.67 27.42
N GLU A 181 8.36 5.88 26.57
CA GLU A 181 7.96 7.22 26.14
C GLU A 181 7.48 8.07 27.33
N ARG A 182 6.71 7.47 28.26
CA ARG A 182 6.30 8.16 29.49
C ARG A 182 7.50 8.50 30.37
N LYS A 183 8.38 7.53 30.62
CA LYS A 183 9.61 7.75 31.40
C LYS A 183 10.49 8.84 30.81
N TYR A 184 10.69 8.84 29.50
CA TYR A 184 11.47 9.86 28.79
C TYR A 184 10.85 11.25 28.96
N ARG A 185 9.52 11.36 28.85
CA ARG A 185 8.80 12.63 29.04
C ARG A 185 8.95 13.17 30.45
N ASP A 186 8.88 12.31 31.45
CA ASP A 186 9.06 12.71 32.86
C ASP A 186 10.51 13.17 33.11
N ILE A 187 11.51 12.39 32.66
CA ILE A 187 12.92 12.75 32.78
C ILE A 187 13.24 14.06 32.04
N SER A 188 12.69 14.26 30.83
CA SER A 188 12.89 15.49 30.06
C SER A 188 12.34 16.72 30.79
N ARG A 189 11.17 16.59 31.44
CA ARG A 189 10.59 17.68 32.24
C ARG A 189 11.45 18.01 33.45
N ASP A 190 11.94 16.99 34.15
CA ASP A 190 12.79 17.20 35.33
C ASP A 190 14.13 17.82 34.94
N HIS A 191 14.74 17.35 33.85
CA HIS A 191 15.95 17.96 33.30
C HIS A 191 15.75 19.45 32.95
N ASP A 192 14.63 19.80 32.31
CA ASP A 192 14.33 21.19 31.97
C ASP A 192 14.15 22.05 33.22
N LYS A 193 13.51 21.54 34.28
CA LYS A 193 13.41 22.23 35.57
C LYS A 193 14.78 22.47 36.20
N SER A 194 15.58 21.41 36.35
CA SER A 194 16.92 21.52 36.93
C SER A 194 17.82 22.47 36.13
N ARG A 195 17.67 22.48 34.80
CA ARG A 195 18.37 23.44 33.93
C ARG A 195 17.94 24.89 34.21
N GLN A 196 16.65 25.16 34.39
CA GLN A 196 16.17 26.51 34.72
C GLN A 196 16.67 26.96 36.10
N GLU A 197 16.61 26.09 37.10
CA GLU A 197 17.13 26.36 38.45
C GLU A 197 18.62 26.67 38.43
N PHE A 198 19.42 25.86 37.74
CA PHE A 198 20.85 26.11 37.57
C PHE A 198 21.13 27.46 36.90
N LEU A 199 20.37 27.81 35.85
CA LEU A 199 20.51 29.10 35.18
C LEU A 199 20.13 30.27 36.10
N SER A 200 19.14 30.10 36.97
CA SER A 200 18.74 31.12 37.97
C SER A 200 19.85 31.32 39.00
N LEU A 201 20.30 30.25 39.64
CA LEU A 201 21.38 30.28 40.64
C LEU A 201 22.68 30.88 40.07
N ASN A 202 23.03 30.51 38.84
CA ASN A 202 24.22 31.05 38.19
C ASN A 202 24.10 32.56 37.88
N ARG A 203 22.89 33.08 37.63
CA ARG A 203 22.67 34.53 37.52
C ARG A 203 22.83 35.23 38.87
N GLU A 204 22.21 34.70 39.92
CA GLU A 204 22.32 35.25 41.28
C GLU A 204 23.76 35.29 41.77
N PHE A 205 24.51 34.19 41.57
CA PHE A 205 25.92 34.11 41.94
C PHE A 205 26.78 35.15 41.21
N LYS A 206 26.52 35.43 39.93
CA LYS A 206 27.20 36.48 39.18
C LYS A 206 26.88 37.87 39.72
N LEU A 207 25.65 38.13 40.15
CA LEU A 207 25.26 39.40 40.74
C LEU A 207 25.98 39.63 42.07
N LEU A 208 26.03 38.62 42.94
CA LEU A 208 26.73 38.69 44.23
C LEU A 208 28.23 38.94 44.07
N LYS A 209 28.89 38.29 43.10
CA LYS A 209 30.30 38.55 42.80
C LYS A 209 30.58 39.90 42.13
N GLY A 210 29.57 40.53 41.53
CA GLY A 210 29.68 41.87 40.94
C GLY A 210 29.57 42.99 41.98
N SER A 211 28.91 42.74 43.11
CA SER A 211 28.73 43.69 44.22
C SER A 211 29.90 43.78 45.19
N ASP A 212 30.81 42.81 45.22
CA ASP A 212 32.00 42.80 46.10
C ASP A 212 33.22 43.55 45.53
N ASN A 213 33.09 44.18 44.35
CA ASN A 213 34.15 44.99 43.70
C ASN A 213 33.83 46.50 43.69
N GLY A 214 32.94 46.97 44.56
CA GLY A 214 32.56 48.39 44.74
C GLY A 214 33.10 48.99 46.02
#